data_AF-A0A1W9SHI9-F1
#
_entry.id   AF-A0A1W9SHI9-F1
#
_cell.length_a   1.000
_cell.length_b   1.000
_cell.length_c   1.000
_cell.angle_alpha   90.00
_cell.angle_beta   90.00
_cell.angle_gamma   90.00
#
_symmetry.space_group_name_H-M   'P 1'
#
loop_
_entity.id
_entity.type
_entity.pdbx_description
1 polymer ?
#
loop_
_entity_poly.entity_id
_entity_poly.type
_entity_poly.pdbx_seq_one_letter_code
_entity_poly.pdbx_strand_id
1 'polypeptide(L)'
;MKKTIIVALLILFIISSFFLTSCKRGEDDPFFSLYSRKMRVTGDWKLIDFERNTDITNLTDYETVTNFKIEGEKGLVTITTNIPNLDSTRIEQGTLNSDFTEIIFEKDGSYRNVLKYTIETNFTSEYDDSIVHVNTKRVVRVDKEGIWDFLDGVGEDYRDKERIVIDERQREIFILIITVTTVTDELDLNIHDPIKTDKQYNYYEMPHTEIWTLSRLANDEMVGNRSLNAEYDIFPREDGTYTLFHDISINGYGDESNGLTVEVKGTEKFIYKQ
;
A
#
# COMPACT_ATOMS: atom_id res chain seq x y z
N MET A 1 -2.48 37.97 51.08
CA MET A 1 -2.44 36.49 51.18
C MET A 1 -3.26 35.77 50.12
N LYS A 2 -4.55 36.11 49.87
CA LYS A 2 -5.33 35.45 48.79
C LYS A 2 -4.78 35.68 47.36
N LYS A 3 -4.31 36.90 47.07
CA LYS A 3 -3.75 37.26 45.74
C LYS A 3 -2.43 36.55 45.41
N THR A 4 -1.58 36.31 46.40
CA THR A 4 -0.28 35.63 46.21
C THR A 4 -0.46 34.12 45.97
N ILE A 5 -1.49 33.50 46.56
CA ILE A 5 -1.82 32.08 46.33
C ILE A 5 -2.36 31.87 44.90
N ILE A 6 -3.22 32.76 44.39
CA ILE A 6 -3.75 32.68 43.03
C ILE A 6 -2.62 32.79 42.00
N VAL A 7 -1.69 33.73 42.20
CA VAL A 7 -0.51 33.89 41.31
C VAL A 7 0.39 32.65 41.35
N ALA A 8 0.60 32.05 42.52
CA ALA A 8 1.39 30.82 42.64
C ALA A 8 0.74 29.63 41.92
N LEU A 9 -0.59 29.48 41.98
CA LEU A 9 -1.31 28.41 41.27
C LEU A 9 -1.28 28.61 39.74
N LEU A 10 -1.39 29.86 39.27
CA LEU A 10 -1.24 30.19 37.85
C LEU A 10 0.16 29.88 37.33
N ILE A 11 1.19 30.22 38.10
CA ILE A 11 2.58 29.90 37.76
C ILE A 11 2.80 28.38 37.75
N LEU A 12 2.25 27.65 38.72
CA LEU A 12 2.34 26.18 38.75
C LEU A 12 1.63 25.54 37.55
N PHE A 13 0.47 26.06 37.14
CA PHE A 13 -0.25 25.58 35.96
C PHE A 13 0.56 25.83 34.67
N ILE A 14 1.13 27.02 34.51
CA ILE A 14 1.99 27.39 33.37
C ILE A 14 3.24 26.50 33.35
N ILE A 15 3.93 26.33 34.47
CA ILE A 15 5.12 25.47 34.55
C ILE A 15 4.76 24.01 34.23
N SER A 16 3.61 23.51 34.70
CA SER A 16 3.17 22.14 34.37
C SER A 16 2.93 21.96 32.86
N SER A 17 2.43 22.98 32.16
CA SER A 17 2.22 22.90 30.71
C SER A 17 3.53 22.78 29.90
N PHE A 18 4.65 23.29 30.43
CA PHE A 18 5.97 23.14 29.77
C PHE A 18 6.60 21.75 29.97
N PHE A 19 6.29 21.04 31.05
CA PHE A 19 6.84 19.70 31.29
C PHE A 19 6.04 18.56 30.64
N LEU A 20 4.82 18.83 30.18
CA LEU A 20 3.96 17.81 29.57
C LEU A 20 4.22 17.61 28.07
N THR A 21 5.00 18.47 27.42
CA THR A 21 5.37 18.28 26.00
C THR A 21 6.37 17.14 25.78
N SER A 22 7.09 16.71 26.83
CA SER A 22 8.11 15.65 26.76
C SER A 22 7.53 14.23 26.86
N CYS A 23 6.21 14.04 26.98
CA CYS A 23 5.59 12.71 27.05
C CYS A 23 4.91 12.29 25.73
N LYS A 24 5.15 13.03 24.65
CA LYS A 24 4.75 12.60 23.31
C LYS A 24 5.64 11.45 22.85
N ARG A 25 5.02 10.30 22.57
CA ARG A 25 5.70 9.11 22.02
C ARG A 25 5.69 9.06 20.50
N GLY A 26 4.92 9.96 19.85
CA GLY A 26 4.94 10.24 18.42
C GLY A 26 4.74 11.74 18.23
N GLU A 27 5.21 12.29 17.11
CA GLU A 27 5.22 13.74 16.86
C GLU A 27 3.80 14.37 17.00
N ASP A 28 2.81 13.67 16.44
CA ASP A 28 1.43 14.13 16.30
C ASP A 28 0.44 13.40 17.24
N ASP A 29 0.97 12.71 18.25
CA ASP A 29 0.16 11.98 19.22
C ASP A 29 -0.71 12.93 20.08
N PRO A 30 -1.93 12.51 20.45
CA PRO A 30 -2.74 13.22 21.42
C PRO A 30 -1.94 13.51 22.69
N PHE A 31 -2.02 14.74 23.17
CA PHE A 31 -1.31 15.19 24.38
C PHE A 31 -1.63 14.34 25.61
N PHE A 32 -2.86 13.80 25.67
CA PHE A 32 -3.31 12.90 26.72
C PHE A 32 -4.24 11.84 26.13
N SER A 33 -4.08 10.58 26.56
CA SER A 33 -5.03 9.51 26.32
C SER A 33 -5.22 8.70 27.60
N LEU A 34 -6.45 8.25 27.84
CA LEU A 34 -6.78 7.31 28.90
C LEU A 34 -6.34 5.89 28.57
N TYR A 35 -6.09 5.60 27.28
CA TYR A 35 -5.70 4.29 26.80
C TYR A 35 -4.19 4.21 26.53
N SER A 36 -3.60 3.05 26.81
CA SER A 36 -2.23 2.76 26.41
C SER A 36 -2.12 2.74 24.87
N ARG A 37 -0.93 2.97 24.31
CA ARG A 37 -0.71 2.83 22.85
C ARG A 37 -1.12 1.44 22.35
N LYS A 38 -0.80 0.37 23.09
CA LYS A 38 -1.24 -1.00 22.73
C LYS A 38 -2.77 -1.10 22.63
N MET A 39 -3.52 -0.54 23.59
CA MET A 39 -4.99 -0.50 23.51
C MET A 39 -5.52 0.40 22.38
N ARG A 40 -4.79 1.45 21.99
CA ARG A 40 -5.15 2.31 20.86
C ARG A 40 -4.81 1.71 19.51
N VAL A 41 -3.88 0.76 19.40
CA VAL A 41 -3.65 0.02 18.14
C VAL A 41 -4.72 -1.04 17.94
N THR A 42 -5.18 -1.68 19.01
CA THR A 42 -6.12 -2.81 18.90
C THR A 42 -7.49 -2.41 18.37
N GLY A 43 -8.08 -3.25 17.53
CA GLY A 43 -9.40 -3.08 16.95
C GLY A 43 -9.40 -3.17 15.43
N ASP A 44 -10.57 -2.86 14.87
CA ASP A 44 -10.82 -2.89 13.43
C ASP A 44 -10.59 -1.50 12.84
N TRP A 45 -9.86 -1.44 11.73
CA TRP A 45 -9.40 -0.20 11.13
C TRP A 45 -9.64 -0.24 9.62
N LYS A 46 -10.18 0.85 9.10
CA LYS A 46 -10.44 1.07 7.68
C LYS A 46 -9.40 1.99 7.08
N LEU A 47 -8.84 1.61 5.95
CA LEU A 47 -7.90 2.45 5.23
C LEU A 47 -8.63 3.66 4.63
N ILE A 48 -8.11 4.85 4.89
CA ILE A 48 -8.65 6.12 4.39
C ILE A 48 -7.74 6.70 3.32
N ASP A 49 -6.43 6.65 3.56
CA ASP A 49 -5.43 7.15 2.64
C ASP A 49 -4.22 6.22 2.65
N PHE A 50 -3.65 6.01 1.47
CA PHE A 50 -2.44 5.23 1.30
C PHE A 50 -1.63 5.83 0.16
N GLU A 51 -0.34 5.97 0.36
CA GLU A 51 0.59 6.38 -0.67
C GLU A 51 1.83 5.50 -0.58
N ARG A 52 2.16 4.81 -1.67
CA ARG A 52 3.39 4.07 -1.86
C ARG A 52 4.17 4.70 -3.00
N ASN A 53 5.42 5.06 -2.73
CA ASN A 53 6.39 5.46 -3.72
C ASN A 53 7.47 4.39 -3.77
N THR A 54 7.68 3.79 -4.94
CA THR A 54 8.68 2.74 -5.15
C THR A 54 9.56 3.06 -6.35
N ASP A 55 10.85 3.00 -6.13
CA ASP A 55 11.89 3.01 -7.15
C ASP A 55 12.37 1.58 -7.35
N ILE A 56 12.34 1.13 -8.60
CA ILE A 56 12.71 -0.22 -8.97
C ILE A 56 13.85 -0.12 -9.95
N THR A 57 14.99 -0.67 -9.53
CA THR A 57 16.19 -0.70 -10.35
C THR A 57 16.44 -2.13 -10.78
N ASN A 58 16.36 -2.38 -12.08
CA ASN A 58 16.77 -3.66 -12.65
C ASN A 58 18.26 -3.65 -12.96
N LEU A 59 18.90 -4.82 -12.96
CA LEU A 59 20.30 -5.01 -13.39
C LEU A 59 20.53 -4.73 -14.89
N THR A 60 19.49 -4.41 -15.65
CA THR A 60 19.54 -4.07 -17.09
C THR A 60 19.34 -2.57 -17.36
N ASP A 61 19.67 -1.70 -16.40
CA ASP A 61 19.67 -0.22 -16.49
C ASP A 61 18.31 0.48 -16.64
N TYR A 62 17.19 -0.24 -16.51
CA TYR A 62 15.87 0.38 -16.46
C TYR A 62 15.51 0.74 -15.02
N GLU A 63 15.27 2.03 -14.80
CA GLU A 63 14.63 2.53 -13.59
C GLU A 63 13.11 2.60 -13.84
N THR A 64 12.32 2.11 -12.90
CA THR A 64 10.87 2.27 -12.92
C THR A 64 10.42 2.88 -11.60
N VAL A 65 9.79 4.04 -11.68
CA VAL A 65 9.20 4.71 -10.51
C VAL A 65 7.70 4.45 -10.53
N THR A 66 7.19 3.84 -9.47
CA THR A 66 5.76 3.59 -9.30
C THR A 66 5.22 4.35 -8.10
N ASN A 67 4.19 5.16 -8.32
CA ASN A 67 3.36 5.76 -7.27
C ASN A 67 2.01 5.06 -7.24
N PHE A 68 1.69 4.42 -6.12
CA PHE A 68 0.38 3.84 -5.86
C PHE A 68 -0.31 4.65 -4.77
N LYS A 69 -1.51 5.16 -5.08
CA LYS A 69 -2.27 6.03 -4.18
C LYS A 69 -3.70 5.56 -4.00
N ILE A 70 -4.21 5.61 -2.77
CA ILE A 70 -5.61 5.44 -2.41
C ILE A 70 -6.07 6.69 -1.69
N GLU A 71 -7.14 7.33 -2.17
CA GLU A 71 -7.70 8.54 -1.56
C GLU A 71 -9.18 8.38 -1.19
N GLY A 72 -9.48 8.53 0.10
CA GLY A 72 -10.83 8.55 0.65
C GLY A 72 -11.43 7.17 0.94
N GLU A 73 -12.59 7.14 1.63
CA GLU A 73 -13.22 5.91 2.14
C GLU A 73 -13.68 4.92 1.04
N LYS A 74 -14.09 5.43 -0.12
CA LYS A 74 -14.40 4.60 -1.31
C LYS A 74 -13.20 4.46 -2.26
N GLY A 75 -12.07 5.06 -1.88
CA GLY A 75 -10.74 4.98 -2.48
C GLY A 75 -10.71 5.13 -3.98
N LEU A 76 -10.33 6.31 -4.49
CA LEU A 76 -9.75 6.38 -5.83
C LEU A 76 -8.38 5.72 -5.78
N VAL A 77 -8.18 4.65 -6.55
CA VAL A 77 -6.87 4.03 -6.72
C VAL A 77 -6.20 4.66 -7.93
N THR A 78 -5.00 5.20 -7.76
CA THR A 78 -4.18 5.70 -8.88
C THR A 78 -2.84 4.99 -8.87
N ILE A 79 -2.44 4.44 -10.01
CA ILE A 79 -1.11 3.89 -10.23
C ILE A 79 -0.44 4.70 -11.32
N THR A 80 0.66 5.37 -10.98
CA THR A 80 1.50 6.06 -11.97
C THR A 80 2.81 5.30 -12.09
N THR A 81 3.11 4.81 -13.29
CA THR A 81 4.38 4.14 -13.60
C THR A 81 5.17 5.04 -14.56
N ASN A 82 6.34 5.49 -14.14
CA ASN A 82 7.27 6.25 -14.97
C ASN A 82 8.49 5.38 -15.31
N ILE A 83 8.89 5.40 -16.57
CA ILE A 83 10.12 4.78 -17.06
C ILE A 83 11.00 5.91 -17.60
N PRO A 84 11.88 6.50 -16.76
CA PRO A 84 12.61 7.72 -17.11
C PRO A 84 13.43 7.59 -18.39
N ASN A 85 14.07 6.42 -18.57
CA ASN A 85 14.92 6.15 -19.74
C ASN A 85 14.15 6.12 -21.07
N LEU A 86 12.83 5.98 -21.03
CA LEU A 86 11.96 5.94 -22.22
C LEU A 86 11.06 7.18 -22.36
N ASP A 87 11.18 8.16 -21.44
CA ASP A 87 10.27 9.30 -21.33
C ASP A 87 8.78 8.87 -21.38
N SER A 88 8.49 7.74 -20.72
CA SER A 88 7.18 7.09 -20.77
C SER A 88 6.51 7.16 -19.40
N THR A 89 5.25 7.57 -19.38
CA THR A 89 4.41 7.56 -18.18
C THR A 89 3.09 6.85 -18.48
N ARG A 90 2.73 5.89 -17.64
CA ARG A 90 1.44 5.20 -17.64
C ARG A 90 0.68 5.57 -16.38
N ILE A 91 -0.59 5.92 -16.53
CA ILE A 91 -1.50 6.19 -15.40
C ILE A 91 -2.67 5.22 -15.50
N GLU A 92 -2.91 4.46 -14.44
CA GLU A 92 -4.04 3.56 -14.29
C GLU A 92 -4.90 4.04 -13.12
N GLN A 93 -6.22 3.96 -13.28
CA GLN A 93 -7.18 4.37 -12.25
C GLN A 93 -8.12 3.23 -11.88
N GLY A 94 -8.52 3.21 -10.62
CA GLY A 94 -9.33 2.16 -10.06
C GLY A 94 -10.16 2.62 -8.88
N THR A 95 -10.87 1.67 -8.27
CA THR A 95 -11.73 1.87 -7.12
C THR A 95 -11.44 0.85 -6.05
N LEU A 96 -11.46 1.30 -4.80
CA LEU A 96 -11.35 0.42 -3.64
C LEU A 96 -12.67 -0.35 -3.46
N ASN A 97 -12.57 -1.66 -3.22
CA ASN A 97 -13.74 -2.46 -2.90
C ASN A 97 -13.98 -2.37 -1.38
N SER A 98 -14.92 -1.53 -0.98
CA SER A 98 -15.20 -1.17 0.42
C SER A 98 -15.44 -2.37 1.36
N ASP A 99 -15.86 -3.51 0.83
CA ASP A 99 -16.16 -4.71 1.63
C ASP A 99 -14.90 -5.46 2.10
N PHE A 100 -13.70 -5.03 1.67
CA PHE A 100 -12.45 -5.79 1.84
C PHE A 100 -11.23 -4.88 2.03
N THR A 101 -11.38 -3.79 2.78
CA THR A 101 -10.25 -2.93 3.19
C THR A 101 -10.25 -2.73 4.69
N GLU A 102 -9.77 -3.75 5.40
CA GLU A 102 -9.77 -3.80 6.86
C GLU A 102 -8.42 -4.29 7.36
N ILE A 103 -7.91 -3.64 8.39
CA ILE A 103 -6.79 -4.13 9.20
C ILE A 103 -7.27 -4.32 10.63
N ILE A 104 -6.91 -5.46 11.22
CA ILE A 104 -7.35 -5.86 12.55
C ILE A 104 -6.11 -6.17 13.38
N PHE A 105 -6.03 -5.49 14.52
CA PHE A 105 -5.01 -5.74 15.54
C PHE A 105 -5.69 -6.30 16.79
N GLU A 106 -5.43 -7.57 17.09
CA GLU A 106 -6.01 -8.22 18.26
C GLU A 106 -5.18 -7.97 19.53
N LYS A 107 -5.84 -8.02 20.69
CA LYS A 107 -5.17 -7.79 21.98
C LYS A 107 -4.11 -8.85 22.32
N ASP A 108 -4.25 -10.04 21.74
CA ASP A 108 -3.31 -11.15 21.92
C ASP A 108 -2.06 -11.03 21.04
N GLY A 109 -2.00 -10.01 20.17
CA GLY A 109 -0.90 -9.80 19.24
C GLY A 109 -1.17 -10.39 17.84
N SER A 110 -2.34 -10.98 17.58
CA SER A 110 -2.70 -11.42 16.23
C SER A 110 -3.01 -10.24 15.31
N TYR A 111 -2.69 -10.39 14.03
CA TYR A 111 -2.85 -9.37 13.01
C TYR A 111 -3.51 -9.96 11.76
N ARG A 112 -4.41 -9.18 11.14
CA ARG A 112 -4.98 -9.50 9.82
C ARG A 112 -5.14 -8.23 9.00
N ASN A 113 -4.82 -8.29 7.72
CA ASN A 113 -5.11 -7.23 6.76
C ASN A 113 -5.72 -7.83 5.50
N VAL A 114 -6.78 -7.20 4.99
CA VAL A 114 -7.33 -7.50 3.67
C VAL A 114 -7.39 -6.19 2.91
N LEU A 115 -6.81 -6.15 1.72
CA LEU A 115 -6.91 -5.06 0.77
C LEU A 115 -7.46 -5.59 -0.54
N LYS A 116 -8.54 -4.99 -1.05
CA LYS A 116 -9.09 -5.34 -2.35
C LYS A 116 -9.43 -4.11 -3.15
N TYR A 117 -9.03 -4.10 -4.42
CA TYR A 117 -9.37 -3.01 -5.32
C TYR A 117 -9.52 -3.50 -6.76
N THR A 118 -10.11 -2.66 -7.59
CA THR A 118 -10.38 -2.93 -8.99
C THR A 118 -9.78 -1.82 -9.83
N ILE A 119 -8.98 -2.13 -10.84
CA ILE A 119 -8.50 -1.18 -11.85
C ILE A 119 -9.21 -1.49 -13.17
N GLU A 120 -9.70 -0.45 -13.84
CA GLU A 120 -10.29 -0.58 -15.16
C GLU A 120 -9.56 0.35 -16.13
N THR A 121 -9.07 -0.19 -17.23
CA THR A 121 -8.40 0.58 -18.28
C THR A 121 -9.10 0.38 -19.61
N ASN A 122 -9.12 1.43 -20.42
CA ASN A 122 -9.69 1.43 -21.75
C ASN A 122 -8.64 1.92 -22.73
N PHE A 123 -8.41 1.15 -23.79
CA PHE A 123 -7.52 1.52 -24.89
C PHE A 123 -8.31 1.52 -26.19
N THR A 124 -8.00 2.45 -27.07
CA THR A 124 -8.53 2.48 -28.43
C THR A 124 -7.35 2.57 -29.39
N SER A 125 -7.30 1.68 -30.38
CA SER A 125 -6.29 1.67 -31.43
C SER A 125 -6.95 1.55 -32.81
N GLU A 126 -6.33 2.14 -33.81
CA GLU A 126 -6.78 2.08 -35.20
C GLU A 126 -5.84 1.17 -36.01
N TYR A 127 -6.40 0.21 -36.74
CA TYR A 127 -5.65 -0.72 -37.59
C TYR A 127 -6.44 -1.04 -38.85
N ASP A 128 -5.90 -0.74 -40.03
CA ASP A 128 -6.42 -1.18 -41.34
C ASP A 128 -7.96 -1.01 -41.46
N ASP A 129 -8.43 0.24 -41.31
CA ASP A 129 -9.85 0.64 -41.33
C ASP A 129 -10.74 0.05 -40.22
N SER A 130 -10.14 -0.45 -39.14
CA SER A 130 -10.84 -0.91 -37.94
C SER A 130 -10.46 -0.11 -36.70
N ILE A 131 -11.45 0.12 -35.83
CA ILE A 131 -11.24 0.65 -34.48
C ILE A 131 -11.33 -0.51 -33.50
N VAL A 132 -10.26 -0.74 -32.76
CA VAL A 132 -10.19 -1.77 -31.71
C VAL A 132 -10.27 -1.10 -30.35
N HIS A 133 -11.29 -1.44 -29.58
CA HIS A 133 -11.43 -1.07 -28.18
C HIS A 133 -11.03 -2.24 -27.29
N VAL A 134 -10.09 -2.01 -26.37
CA VAL A 134 -9.67 -2.98 -25.37
C VAL A 134 -10.03 -2.44 -24.00
N ASN A 135 -10.97 -3.10 -23.32
CA ASN A 135 -11.25 -2.87 -21.91
C ASN A 135 -10.53 -3.96 -21.09
N THR A 136 -9.77 -3.54 -20.08
CA THR A 136 -9.22 -4.47 -19.09
C THR A 136 -9.77 -4.16 -17.72
N LYS A 137 -10.08 -5.21 -16.97
CA LYS A 137 -10.50 -5.13 -15.57
C LYS A 137 -9.59 -6.03 -14.74
N ARG A 138 -8.84 -5.41 -13.84
CA ARG A 138 -7.95 -6.05 -12.89
C ARG A 138 -8.60 -6.02 -11.52
N VAL A 139 -8.89 -7.17 -10.93
CA VAL A 139 -9.31 -7.28 -9.53
C VAL A 139 -8.16 -7.85 -8.72
N VAL A 140 -7.74 -7.10 -7.72
CA VAL A 140 -6.66 -7.47 -6.82
C VAL A 140 -7.22 -7.69 -5.42
N ARG A 141 -6.76 -8.75 -4.76
CA ARG A 141 -6.98 -9.00 -3.34
C ARG A 141 -5.67 -9.44 -2.69
N VAL A 142 -5.27 -8.73 -1.65
CA VAL A 142 -4.15 -9.07 -0.78
C VAL A 142 -4.73 -9.43 0.58
N ASP A 143 -4.46 -10.64 1.05
CA ASP A 143 -4.75 -11.09 2.41
C ASP A 143 -3.42 -11.23 3.15
N LYS A 144 -3.30 -10.67 4.34
CA LYS A 144 -2.13 -10.80 5.22
C LYS A 144 -2.58 -11.28 6.60
N GLU A 145 -1.83 -12.17 7.19
CA GLU A 145 -2.08 -12.70 8.54
C GLU A 145 -0.75 -12.87 9.27
N GLY A 146 -0.71 -12.54 10.56
CA GLY A 146 0.55 -12.50 11.27
C GLY A 146 0.43 -12.17 12.76
N ILE A 147 1.55 -11.75 13.33
CA ILE A 147 1.67 -11.24 14.69
C ILE A 147 2.22 -9.81 14.68
N TRP A 148 1.91 -9.05 15.72
CA TRP A 148 2.41 -7.69 15.89
C TRP A 148 2.80 -7.39 17.34
N ASP A 149 3.77 -6.51 17.53
CA ASP A 149 4.02 -5.87 18.83
C ASP A 149 4.74 -4.52 18.69
N PHE A 150 4.79 -3.76 19.78
CA PHE A 150 5.67 -2.59 19.86
C PHE A 150 7.12 -3.02 20.07
N LEU A 151 8.06 -2.34 19.41
CA LEU A 151 9.50 -2.59 19.58
C LEU A 151 10.11 -1.97 20.85
N ASP A 152 9.28 -1.52 21.79
CA ASP A 152 9.70 -0.89 23.04
C ASP A 152 10.66 -1.78 23.84
N GLY A 153 11.86 -1.27 24.10
CA GLY A 153 12.89 -1.99 24.87
C GLY A 153 13.67 -3.03 24.09
N VAL A 154 13.46 -3.17 22.78
CA VAL A 154 14.25 -4.04 21.90
C VAL A 154 15.46 -3.26 21.38
N GLY A 155 16.54 -3.20 22.15
CA GLY A 155 17.78 -2.49 21.75
C GLY A 155 17.74 -0.98 22.00
N GLU A 156 18.87 -0.30 21.76
CA GLU A 156 19.00 1.13 22.07
C GLU A 156 18.29 2.03 21.06
N ASP A 157 18.10 1.56 19.82
CA ASP A 157 17.55 2.33 18.70
C ASP A 157 16.01 2.31 18.60
N TYR A 158 15.33 1.56 19.47
CA TYR A 158 13.88 1.33 19.44
C TYR A 158 13.16 1.72 20.75
N ARG A 159 13.75 2.65 21.50
CA ARG A 159 13.26 3.06 22.83
C ARG A 159 11.93 3.83 22.81
N ASP A 160 11.49 4.26 21.64
CA ASP A 160 10.28 5.04 21.49
C ASP A 160 9.16 4.15 20.91
N LYS A 161 8.05 4.04 21.65
CA LYS A 161 6.80 3.33 21.28
C LYS A 161 6.12 3.88 20.02
N GLU A 162 6.84 4.56 19.16
CA GLU A 162 6.39 4.96 17.83
C GLU A 162 6.40 3.79 16.86
N ARG A 163 7.21 2.75 17.09
CA ARG A 163 7.39 1.64 16.13
C ARG A 163 6.64 0.37 16.52
N ILE A 164 5.92 -0.19 15.56
CA ILE A 164 5.40 -1.55 15.63
C ILE A 164 6.15 -2.43 14.65
N VAL A 165 6.40 -3.67 15.06
CA VAL A 165 6.82 -4.75 14.16
C VAL A 165 5.60 -5.60 13.82
N ILE A 166 5.50 -5.98 12.56
CA ILE A 166 4.49 -6.92 12.06
C ILE A 166 5.25 -8.03 11.36
N ASP A 167 5.06 -9.26 11.82
CA ASP A 167 5.61 -10.46 11.19
C ASP A 167 4.44 -11.25 10.59
N GLU A 168 4.35 -11.28 9.27
CA GLU A 168 3.17 -11.70 8.54
C GLU A 168 3.49 -12.65 7.40
N ARG A 169 2.46 -13.38 6.97
CA ARG A 169 2.40 -14.07 5.70
C ARG A 169 1.41 -13.36 4.82
N GLN A 170 1.78 -13.20 3.56
CA GLN A 170 0.92 -12.62 2.54
C GLN A 170 0.34 -13.71 1.64
N ARG A 171 -0.88 -13.49 1.15
CA ARG A 171 -1.49 -14.20 0.03
C ARG A 171 -2.07 -13.17 -0.92
N GLU A 172 -1.77 -13.30 -2.19
CA GLU A 172 -2.26 -12.40 -3.22
C GLU A 172 -3.14 -13.17 -4.23
N ILE A 173 -4.23 -12.54 -4.65
CA ILE A 173 -5.13 -13.06 -5.67
C ILE A 173 -5.31 -11.96 -6.71
N PHE A 174 -5.02 -12.31 -7.97
CA PHE A 174 -5.10 -11.42 -9.11
C PHE A 174 -6.04 -12.01 -10.16
N ILE A 175 -7.00 -11.22 -10.62
CA ILE A 175 -7.93 -11.62 -11.67
C ILE A 175 -7.86 -10.57 -12.78
N LEU A 176 -7.51 -11.00 -13.99
CA LEU A 176 -7.49 -10.15 -15.17
C LEU A 176 -8.58 -10.57 -16.15
N ILE A 177 -9.46 -9.64 -16.47
CA ILE A 177 -10.52 -9.80 -17.45
C ILE A 177 -10.20 -8.85 -18.61
N ILE A 178 -10.07 -9.39 -19.82
CA ILE A 178 -9.81 -8.61 -21.03
C ILE A 178 -11.02 -8.76 -21.96
N THR A 179 -11.60 -7.63 -22.33
CA THR A 179 -12.68 -7.54 -23.30
C THR A 179 -12.19 -6.75 -24.52
N VAL A 180 -12.27 -7.33 -25.71
CA VAL A 180 -11.85 -6.69 -26.96
C VAL A 180 -13.07 -6.54 -27.86
N THR A 181 -13.32 -5.33 -28.32
CA THR A 181 -14.40 -5.00 -29.27
C THR A 181 -13.78 -4.41 -30.52
N THR A 182 -14.11 -4.94 -31.69
CA THR A 182 -13.62 -4.42 -32.98
C THR A 182 -14.80 -3.84 -33.76
N VAL A 183 -14.63 -2.62 -34.27
CA VAL A 183 -15.60 -1.92 -35.10
C VAL A 183 -15.00 -1.73 -36.48
N THR A 184 -15.71 -2.18 -37.52
CA THR A 184 -15.33 -2.03 -38.93
C THR A 184 -16.34 -1.15 -39.68
N ASP A 185 -15.93 -0.55 -40.80
CA ASP A 185 -16.77 0.39 -41.59
C ASP A 185 -18.01 -0.24 -42.25
N GLU A 186 -18.03 -1.56 -42.44
CA GLU A 186 -19.27 -2.28 -42.71
C GLU A 186 -20.03 -2.42 -41.37
N LEU A 187 -21.29 -1.98 -41.34
CA LEU A 187 -22.24 -1.88 -40.20
C LEU A 187 -22.38 -3.10 -39.26
N ASP A 188 -21.56 -4.12 -39.42
CA ASP A 188 -21.44 -5.30 -38.57
C ASP A 188 -20.54 -5.00 -37.36
N LEU A 189 -21.17 -4.67 -36.23
CA LEU A 189 -20.52 -4.76 -34.93
C LEU A 189 -20.17 -6.23 -34.64
N ASN A 190 -18.95 -6.63 -34.99
CA ASN A 190 -18.39 -7.89 -34.50
C ASN A 190 -17.94 -7.70 -33.05
N ILE A 191 -18.91 -7.81 -32.13
CA ILE A 191 -18.60 -8.01 -30.72
C ILE A 191 -17.98 -9.39 -30.59
N HIS A 192 -16.65 -9.46 -30.50
CA HIS A 192 -16.02 -10.67 -30.01
C HIS A 192 -16.35 -10.82 -28.53
N ASP A 193 -16.89 -11.98 -28.14
CA ASP A 193 -17.07 -12.36 -26.75
C ASP A 193 -15.76 -12.12 -25.96
N PRO A 194 -15.81 -11.83 -24.64
CA PRO A 194 -14.62 -11.56 -23.83
C PRO A 194 -13.57 -12.66 -24.04
N ILE A 195 -12.48 -12.28 -24.72
CA ILE A 195 -11.54 -13.21 -25.35
C ILE A 195 -10.77 -14.05 -24.31
N LYS A 196 -10.70 -13.59 -23.05
CA LYS A 196 -10.02 -14.37 -21.99
C LYS A 196 -10.43 -13.87 -20.61
N THR A 197 -10.94 -14.78 -19.77
CA THR A 197 -10.84 -14.60 -18.31
C THR A 197 -9.61 -15.37 -17.86
N ASP A 198 -8.50 -14.67 -17.64
CA ASP A 198 -7.32 -15.31 -17.07
C ASP A 198 -7.35 -15.10 -15.54
N LYS A 199 -7.60 -16.19 -14.82
CA LYS A 199 -7.53 -16.21 -13.36
C LYS A 199 -6.15 -16.69 -12.97
N GLN A 200 -5.29 -15.75 -12.62
CA GLN A 200 -3.92 -16.07 -12.22
C GLN A 200 -3.84 -16.04 -10.70
N TYR A 201 -3.68 -17.21 -10.11
CA TYR A 201 -3.45 -17.35 -8.68
C TYR A 201 -1.95 -17.32 -8.43
N ASN A 202 -1.41 -16.13 -8.19
CA ASN A 202 -0.01 -16.01 -7.77
C ASN A 202 0.07 -16.24 -6.25
N TYR A 203 0.47 -17.45 -5.87
CA TYR A 203 0.65 -17.79 -4.45
C TYR A 203 2.07 -17.48 -4.02
N TYR A 204 2.24 -16.40 -3.27
CA TYR A 204 3.50 -16.08 -2.60
C TYR A 204 3.31 -16.12 -1.09
N GLU A 205 3.44 -17.31 -0.49
CA GLU A 205 3.63 -17.40 0.97
C GLU A 205 5.07 -17.04 1.31
N MET A 206 5.35 -15.74 1.37
CA MET A 206 6.64 -15.26 1.85
C MET A 206 6.46 -14.74 3.27
N PRO A 207 7.19 -15.27 4.27
CA PRO A 207 7.28 -14.61 5.56
C PRO A 207 7.88 -13.22 5.33
N HIS A 208 7.21 -12.21 5.85
CA HIS A 208 7.54 -10.81 5.64
C HIS A 208 7.46 -10.09 6.98
N THR A 209 8.57 -9.47 7.38
CA THR A 209 8.61 -8.66 8.59
C THR A 209 8.69 -7.19 8.21
N GLU A 210 7.80 -6.39 8.76
CA GLU A 210 7.70 -4.96 8.51
C GLU A 210 7.83 -4.18 9.81
N ILE A 211 8.42 -2.99 9.72
CA ILE A 211 8.47 -2.04 10.81
C ILE A 211 7.74 -0.77 10.39
N TRP A 212 6.70 -0.43 11.12
CA TRP A 212 5.92 0.78 10.89
C TRP A 212 6.26 1.82 11.94
N THR A 213 6.46 3.06 11.51
CA THR A 213 6.60 4.22 12.39
C THR A 213 5.26 4.96 12.43
N LEU A 214 4.63 4.96 13.60
CA LEU A 214 3.33 5.59 13.85
C LEU A 214 3.52 7.02 14.36
N SER A 215 3.44 8.00 13.45
CA SER A 215 3.54 9.43 13.79
C SER A 215 2.37 9.91 14.65
N ARG A 216 1.19 9.30 14.48
CA ARG A 216 -0.02 9.57 15.26
C ARG A 216 -0.81 8.30 15.51
N LEU A 217 -1.23 8.13 16.76
CA LEU A 217 -2.15 7.07 17.14
C LEU A 217 -3.22 7.64 18.08
N ALA A 218 -4.30 8.19 17.53
CA ALA A 218 -5.48 8.60 18.30
C ALA A 218 -6.35 7.40 18.68
N ASN A 219 -7.53 7.63 19.27
CA ASN A 219 -8.46 6.55 19.57
C ASN A 219 -9.20 6.06 18.32
N ASP A 220 -9.30 6.89 17.28
CA ASP A 220 -10.10 6.68 16.07
C ASP A 220 -9.31 6.93 14.78
N GLU A 221 -8.02 7.26 14.90
CA GLU A 221 -7.16 7.59 13.75
C GLU A 221 -5.73 7.09 13.99
N MET A 222 -5.19 6.37 13.01
CA MET A 222 -3.81 5.91 12.99
C MET A 222 -3.13 6.45 11.75
N VAL A 223 -2.00 7.13 11.93
CA VAL A 223 -1.14 7.62 10.84
C VAL A 223 0.23 7.03 11.03
N GLY A 224 0.75 6.44 9.96
CA GLY A 224 2.08 5.86 9.99
C GLY A 224 2.73 5.81 8.63
N ASN A 225 3.98 5.37 8.65
CA ASN A 225 4.79 5.17 7.46
C ASN A 225 5.73 3.98 7.66
N ARG A 226 6.25 3.46 6.55
CA ARG A 226 7.35 2.48 6.55
C ARG A 226 8.26 2.70 5.35
N SER A 227 9.51 2.28 5.49
CA SER A 227 10.45 2.22 4.37
C SER A 227 10.34 0.87 3.69
N LEU A 228 10.46 0.87 2.37
CA LEU A 228 10.59 -0.33 1.56
C LEU A 228 12.06 -0.46 1.16
N ASN A 229 12.65 -1.61 1.45
CA ASN A 229 13.98 -1.95 0.98
C ASN A 229 14.07 -3.48 0.90
N ALA A 230 13.88 -4.02 -0.29
CA ALA A 230 13.87 -5.45 -0.52
C ALA A 230 14.49 -5.78 -1.88
N GLU A 231 15.21 -6.89 -1.94
CA GLU A 231 15.64 -7.52 -3.18
C GLU A 231 14.73 -8.71 -3.46
N TYR A 232 14.29 -8.83 -4.70
CA TYR A 232 13.45 -9.94 -5.15
C TYR A 232 14.10 -10.61 -6.34
N ASP A 233 14.11 -11.95 -6.33
CA ASP A 233 14.41 -12.73 -7.52
C ASP A 233 13.10 -13.01 -8.26
N ILE A 234 12.95 -12.41 -9.43
CA ILE A 234 11.81 -12.64 -10.32
C ILE A 234 12.20 -13.60 -11.44
N PHE A 235 11.33 -14.58 -11.65
CA PHE A 235 11.49 -15.56 -12.71
C PHE A 235 10.59 -15.20 -13.90
N PRO A 236 11.05 -15.42 -15.14
CA PRO A 236 10.24 -15.15 -16.31
C PRO A 236 9.01 -16.08 -16.33
N ARG A 237 7.91 -15.56 -16.84
CA ARG A 237 6.69 -16.32 -17.14
C ARG A 237 6.87 -17.11 -18.44
N GLU A 238 5.95 -18.03 -18.72
CA GLU A 238 5.93 -18.78 -20.00
C GLU A 238 5.82 -17.87 -21.23
N ASP A 239 5.33 -16.64 -21.08
CA ASP A 239 5.26 -15.63 -22.14
C ASP A 239 6.50 -14.70 -22.21
N GLY A 240 7.53 -15.00 -21.40
CA GLY A 240 8.77 -14.24 -21.31
C GLY A 240 8.68 -12.95 -20.49
N THR A 241 7.51 -12.60 -19.94
CA THR A 241 7.35 -11.40 -19.12
C THR A 241 7.73 -11.63 -17.65
N TYR A 242 8.02 -10.56 -16.91
CA TYR A 242 8.30 -10.62 -15.47
C TYR A 242 7.21 -9.86 -14.70
N THR A 243 6.72 -10.44 -13.59
CA THR A 243 5.76 -9.78 -12.71
C THR A 243 6.29 -9.84 -11.28
N LEU A 244 6.59 -8.66 -10.71
CA LEU A 244 7.10 -8.53 -9.35
C LEU A 244 5.95 -8.35 -8.35
N PHE A 245 5.02 -7.44 -8.67
CA PHE A 245 3.77 -7.21 -7.93
C PHE A 245 2.62 -6.90 -8.90
N HIS A 246 1.36 -7.02 -8.48
CA HIS A 246 0.20 -6.70 -9.33
C HIS A 246 0.18 -5.25 -9.88
N ASP A 247 0.88 -4.32 -9.23
CA ASP A 247 0.97 -2.89 -9.52
C ASP A 247 2.28 -2.58 -10.25
N ILE A 248 3.17 -3.55 -10.35
CA ILE A 248 4.51 -3.43 -10.90
C ILE A 248 4.74 -4.55 -11.90
N SER A 249 4.44 -4.25 -13.16
CA SER A 249 4.80 -5.10 -14.29
C SER A 249 6.07 -4.57 -14.94
N ILE A 250 7.10 -5.41 -15.03
CA ILE A 250 8.34 -5.09 -15.72
C ILE A 250 8.27 -5.77 -17.08
N ASN A 251 8.17 -4.97 -18.13
CA ASN A 251 8.29 -5.48 -19.49
C ASN A 251 9.77 -5.68 -19.81
N GLY A 252 10.22 -6.92 -19.78
CA GLY A 252 11.54 -7.32 -20.27
C GLY A 252 11.42 -8.64 -21.02
N TYR A 253 12.09 -8.76 -22.16
CA TYR A 253 12.28 -10.05 -22.84
C TYR A 253 13.58 -10.65 -22.29
N GLY A 254 13.45 -11.54 -21.31
CA GLY A 254 14.59 -12.27 -20.76
C GLY A 254 14.79 -13.62 -21.43
N ASP A 255 16.03 -14.12 -21.42
CA ASP A 255 16.33 -15.53 -21.71
C ASP A 255 15.71 -16.38 -20.59
N GLU A 256 14.90 -17.39 -20.95
CA GLU A 256 14.03 -18.16 -20.04
C GLU A 256 14.79 -18.84 -18.87
N SER A 257 16.12 -18.89 -18.92
CA SER A 257 16.95 -19.56 -17.93
C SER A 257 17.49 -18.70 -16.79
N ASN A 258 17.42 -17.36 -16.86
CA ASN A 258 18.04 -16.49 -15.86
C ASN A 258 16.99 -15.69 -15.08
N GLY A 259 16.90 -15.96 -13.78
CA GLY A 259 16.16 -15.09 -12.85
C GLY A 259 16.74 -13.68 -12.88
N LEU A 260 15.88 -12.68 -12.76
CA LEU A 260 16.27 -11.28 -12.65
C LEU A 260 16.16 -10.87 -11.18
N THR A 261 17.25 -10.42 -10.58
CA THR A 261 17.21 -9.79 -9.26
C THR A 261 16.85 -8.32 -9.44
N VAL A 262 15.85 -7.86 -8.69
CA VAL A 262 15.39 -6.47 -8.70
C VAL A 262 15.45 -5.89 -7.30
N GLU A 263 15.98 -4.68 -7.21
CA GLU A 263 16.00 -3.91 -5.97
C GLU A 263 14.79 -2.99 -5.94
N VAL A 264 14.00 -3.08 -4.87
CA VAL A 264 12.85 -2.23 -4.62
C VAL A 264 13.14 -1.36 -3.40
N LYS A 265 13.24 -0.05 -3.64
CA LYS A 265 13.37 0.97 -2.61
C LYS A 265 12.13 1.83 -2.59
N GLY A 266 11.76 2.36 -1.44
CA GLY A 266 10.59 3.21 -1.39
C GLY A 266 10.13 3.59 0.00
N THR A 267 8.97 4.22 0.03
CA THR A 267 8.26 4.55 1.27
C THR A 267 6.78 4.34 1.09
N GLU A 268 6.12 3.96 2.18
CA GLU A 268 4.67 3.96 2.26
C GLU A 268 4.22 4.87 3.39
N LYS A 269 3.09 5.52 3.17
CA LYS A 269 2.35 6.30 4.16
C LYS A 269 0.92 5.80 4.16
N PHE A 270 0.32 5.75 5.35
CA PHE A 270 -1.04 5.26 5.50
C PHE A 270 -1.78 6.03 6.59
N ILE A 271 -3.09 6.15 6.38
CA ILE A 271 -4.04 6.69 7.34
C ILE A 271 -5.18 5.69 7.47
N TYR A 272 -5.40 5.22 8.70
CA TYR A 272 -6.53 4.37 9.06
C TYR A 272 -7.48 5.08 10.02
N LYS A 273 -8.76 4.71 9.97
CA LYS A 273 -9.78 5.11 10.94
C LYS A 273 -10.58 3.92 11.45
N GLN A 274 -11.01 4.00 12.71
CA GLN A 274 -11.85 2.99 13.37
C GLN A 274 -13.34 3.27 13.17
#